data_AF-A0A7L2HLE4-F1
#
_entry.id   AF-A0A7L2HLE4-F1
#
_cell.length_a   1.000
_cell.length_b   1.000
_cell.length_c   1.000
_cell.angle_alpha   90.00
_cell.angle_beta   90.00
_cell.angle_gamma   90.00
#
_symmetry.space_group_name_H-M   'P 1'
#
loop_
_entity.id
_entity.type
_entity.pdbx_description
1 polymer ?
#
loop_
_entity_poly.entity_id
_entity_poly.type
_entity_poly.pdbx_seq_one_letter_code
_entity_poly.pdbx_strand_id
1 'polypeptide(L)'
;GFLDHVALGNGEWNPWEGDEKNELVASQQRYEANLKMIKTARSHLEQTSLRVQIWGKAAIGLYLWQHIFGGHLEPADVTAQWREGSQKAGETCFSFITGPSVVPGYFSVEPENVVLVLNGREKAKITYATQWLHYAQSLIQTQKIQHVAVVLLGNEQCNNEWIQPYLKRNGGFVNLLFVTYDYALVNEEDIFQWPLGVSTYRNFPVVEPSWSMLHDPRSYLCNFLGTVYKNSSRETLMEVLKQDGLEELCWIAAREQWQPQETNESFKSYQDALLQSDLTLCPVGINTECYRIYEACSYGSLPVIEDVMTLGDCGNSSVYHSAPLQLLKTMGAPFIFIKNWKELPAVLEKEKKKSLEEKIQRRKKLVEWYRNFKAWIRHKFINTLENSFLPSNKG
;
A
#
# COMPACT_ATOMS: atom_id res chain seq x y z
N GLY A 1 12.42 75.38 -32.94
CA GLY A 1 10.97 75.62 -32.92
C GLY A 1 10.33 74.68 -33.89
N PHE A 2 9.30 73.97 -33.41
CA PHE A 2 8.20 73.31 -34.11
C PHE A 2 8.45 72.30 -35.26
N LEU A 3 7.87 71.11 -35.02
CA LEU A 3 7.39 70.02 -35.91
C LEU A 3 6.55 70.58 -37.09
N ASP A 4 6.35 69.93 -38.25
CA ASP A 4 5.99 68.53 -38.51
C ASP A 4 6.07 68.13 -40.02
N HIS A 5 6.24 66.81 -40.25
CA HIS A 5 5.88 65.91 -41.38
C HIS A 5 6.25 66.17 -42.86
N VAL A 6 6.81 65.14 -43.53
CA VAL A 6 6.12 64.17 -44.44
C VAL A 6 7.03 62.96 -44.71
N ALA A 7 6.44 61.77 -44.76
CA ALA A 7 7.06 60.47 -45.06
C ALA A 7 7.16 60.18 -46.57
N LEU A 8 8.16 59.40 -47.00
CA LEU A 8 8.17 58.67 -48.28
C LEU A 8 8.92 57.34 -48.09
N GLY A 9 8.25 56.24 -48.44
CA GLY A 9 8.69 54.86 -48.23
C GLY A 9 9.62 54.32 -49.32
N ASN A 10 10.37 53.28 -48.96
CA ASN A 10 11.04 52.35 -49.87
C ASN A 10 10.55 50.94 -49.51
N GLY A 11 9.70 50.36 -50.34
CA GLY A 11 9.36 48.93 -50.30
C GLY A 11 9.96 48.25 -51.51
N GLU A 12 10.97 47.39 -51.31
CA GLU A 12 11.45 46.47 -52.35
C GLU A 12 10.36 45.42 -52.62
N TRP A 13 10.00 45.27 -53.90
CA TRP A 13 8.97 44.34 -54.34
C TRP A 13 9.55 42.92 -54.44
N ASN A 14 9.08 41.98 -53.60
CA ASN A 14 9.45 40.56 -53.67
C ASN A 14 8.42 39.78 -54.55
N PRO A 15 8.83 39.19 -55.69
CA PRO A 15 7.94 38.47 -56.59
C PRO A 15 7.36 37.16 -56.02
N TRP A 16 7.97 36.62 -54.96
CA TRP A 16 7.67 35.28 -54.40
C TRP A 16 6.92 35.35 -53.07
N GLU A 17 6.58 36.56 -52.61
CA GLU A 17 5.92 36.79 -51.33
C GLU A 17 4.57 36.05 -51.21
N GLY A 18 3.87 35.85 -52.33
CA GLY A 18 2.61 35.10 -52.38
C GLY A 18 2.80 33.60 -52.20
N ASP A 19 3.85 33.02 -52.79
CA ASP A 19 4.15 31.59 -52.73
C ASP A 19 4.72 31.20 -51.36
N GLU A 20 5.58 32.04 -50.78
CA GLU A 20 6.10 31.86 -49.40
C GLU A 20 4.98 31.94 -48.35
N LYS A 21 4.04 32.90 -48.50
CA LYS A 21 2.86 32.99 -47.62
C LYS A 21 1.97 31.75 -47.75
N ASN A 22 1.80 31.21 -48.95
CA ASN A 22 1.01 30.00 -49.18
C ASN A 22 1.68 28.74 -48.61
N GLU A 23 3.01 28.60 -48.75
CA GLU A 23 3.75 27.49 -48.14
C GLU A 23 3.78 27.55 -46.61
N LEU A 24 3.92 28.76 -46.03
CA LEU A 24 3.80 28.98 -44.59
C LEU A 24 2.41 28.58 -44.08
N VAL A 25 1.34 29.01 -44.76
CA VAL A 25 -0.03 28.62 -44.41
C VAL A 25 -0.24 27.11 -44.54
N ALA A 26 0.26 26.49 -45.62
CA ALA A 26 0.14 25.03 -45.82
C ALA A 26 0.98 24.22 -44.84
N SER A 27 2.12 24.73 -44.39
CA SER A 27 2.96 24.12 -43.34
C SER A 27 2.29 24.22 -41.98
N GLN A 28 1.70 25.37 -41.67
CA GLN A 28 0.98 25.63 -40.43
C GLN A 28 -0.30 24.79 -40.33
N GLN A 29 -1.05 24.65 -41.43
CA GLN A 29 -2.20 23.74 -41.52
C GLN A 29 -1.80 22.26 -41.33
N ARG A 30 -0.67 21.82 -41.89
CA ARG A 30 -0.15 20.45 -41.68
C ARG A 30 0.28 20.21 -40.24
N TYR A 31 0.91 21.20 -39.61
CA TYR A 31 1.28 21.14 -38.20
C TYR A 31 0.05 21.09 -37.28
N GLU A 32 -0.98 21.90 -37.55
CA GLU A 32 -2.25 21.88 -36.82
C GLU A 32 -3.03 20.58 -37.02
N ALA A 33 -3.02 20.02 -38.23
CA ALA A 33 -3.65 18.73 -38.52
C ALA A 33 -2.94 17.58 -37.78
N ASN A 34 -1.61 17.59 -37.73
CA ASN A 34 -0.82 16.62 -36.96
C ASN A 34 -1.04 16.78 -35.45
N LEU A 35 -1.11 18.01 -34.93
CA LEU A 35 -1.46 18.27 -33.54
C LEU A 35 -2.88 17.81 -33.19
N LYS A 36 -3.84 18.00 -34.09
CA LYS A 36 -5.20 17.48 -33.94
C LYS A 36 -5.21 15.96 -33.95
N MET A 37 -4.52 15.30 -34.89
CA MET A 37 -4.40 13.84 -34.90
C MET A 37 -3.73 13.28 -33.64
N ILE A 38 -2.67 13.91 -33.12
CA ILE A 38 -2.02 13.50 -31.88
C ILE A 38 -2.93 13.72 -30.66
N LYS A 39 -3.69 14.83 -30.62
CA LYS A 39 -4.70 15.07 -29.58
C LYS A 39 -5.85 14.08 -29.64
N THR A 40 -6.32 13.74 -30.85
CA THR A 40 -7.39 12.75 -31.06
C THR A 40 -6.92 11.33 -30.75
N ALA A 41 -5.68 10.99 -31.07
CA ALA A 41 -5.08 9.70 -30.70
C ALA A 41 -4.88 9.59 -29.18
N ARG A 42 -4.43 10.67 -28.50
CA ARG A 42 -4.37 10.73 -27.03
C ARG A 42 -5.75 10.63 -26.39
N SER A 43 -6.76 11.33 -26.92
CA SER A 43 -8.12 11.24 -26.40
C SER A 43 -8.73 9.87 -26.61
N HIS A 44 -8.45 9.19 -27.73
CA HIS A 44 -8.88 7.80 -27.95
C HIS A 44 -8.20 6.81 -27.00
N LEU A 45 -6.90 6.98 -26.70
CA LEU A 45 -6.16 6.19 -25.71
C LEU A 45 -6.63 6.43 -24.27
N GLU A 46 -7.10 7.64 -23.96
CA GLU A 46 -7.76 7.99 -22.69
C GLU A 46 -9.19 7.42 -22.59
N GLN A 47 -9.84 7.16 -23.73
CA GLN A 47 -11.20 6.60 -23.80
C GLN A 47 -11.24 5.07 -23.60
N THR A 48 -10.13 4.36 -23.81
CA THR A 48 -10.03 2.90 -23.63
C THR A 48 -9.40 2.45 -22.31
N SER A 49 -8.79 3.38 -21.56
CA SER A 49 -8.18 3.07 -20.26
C SER A 49 -9.23 2.89 -19.16
N LEU A 50 -9.18 1.79 -18.41
CA LEU A 50 -9.96 1.63 -17.19
C LEU A 50 -9.64 2.80 -16.24
N ARG A 51 -10.67 3.49 -15.73
CA ARG A 51 -10.50 4.55 -14.72
C ARG A 51 -11.05 4.08 -13.39
N VAL A 52 -10.23 4.15 -12.35
CA VAL A 52 -10.57 3.72 -10.99
C VAL A 52 -10.27 4.84 -10.00
N GLN A 53 -11.25 5.26 -9.21
CA GLN A 53 -11.03 6.17 -8.08
C GLN A 53 -11.08 5.40 -6.77
N ILE A 54 -10.04 5.56 -5.97
CA ILE A 54 -9.86 4.92 -4.69
C ILE A 54 -10.24 5.94 -3.60
N TRP A 55 -11.21 5.58 -2.76
CA TRP A 55 -11.65 6.42 -1.64
C TRP A 55 -11.19 5.80 -0.34
N GLY A 56 -10.28 6.46 0.38
CA GLY A 56 -9.71 5.88 1.58
C GLY A 56 -9.62 6.83 2.76
N LYS A 57 -10.16 6.39 3.90
CA LYS A 57 -9.90 7.00 5.22
C LYS A 57 -9.17 6.08 6.19
N ALA A 58 -9.10 4.80 5.87
CA ALA A 58 -8.35 3.84 6.66
C ALA A 58 -6.85 3.93 6.33
N ALA A 59 -6.00 3.72 7.34
CA ALA A 59 -4.54 3.75 7.20
C ALA A 59 -4.02 2.81 6.09
N ILE A 60 -4.68 1.65 5.92
CA ILE A 60 -4.37 0.68 4.87
C ILE A 60 -4.47 1.30 3.45
N GLY A 61 -5.21 2.39 3.28
CA GLY A 61 -5.30 3.14 2.02
C GLY A 61 -4.02 3.89 1.67
N LEU A 62 -3.33 4.45 2.67
CA LEU A 62 -2.00 5.04 2.47
C LEU A 62 -0.97 3.97 2.14
N TYR A 63 -1.09 2.77 2.71
CA TYR A 63 -0.21 1.65 2.35
C TYR A 63 -0.44 1.23 0.89
N LEU A 64 -1.70 1.06 0.48
CA LEU A 64 -2.07 0.81 -0.91
C LEU A 64 -1.47 1.88 -1.85
N TRP A 65 -1.70 3.17 -1.57
CA TRP A 65 -1.27 4.22 -2.48
C TRP A 65 0.25 4.45 -2.47
N GLN A 66 0.83 4.73 -1.31
CA GLN A 66 2.23 5.17 -1.23
C GLN A 66 3.22 4.01 -1.30
N HIS A 67 2.91 2.85 -0.70
CA HIS A 67 3.87 1.75 -0.60
C HIS A 67 3.72 0.71 -1.71
N ILE A 68 2.48 0.41 -2.12
CA ILE A 68 2.21 -0.55 -3.20
C ILE A 68 2.27 0.15 -4.56
N PHE A 69 1.52 1.25 -4.76
CA PHE A 69 1.52 1.98 -6.04
C PHE A 69 2.76 2.86 -6.25
N GLY A 70 3.37 3.35 -5.17
CA GLY A 70 4.42 4.38 -5.25
C GLY A 70 3.84 5.77 -5.57
N GLY A 71 2.55 5.97 -5.26
CA GLY A 71 1.82 7.19 -5.57
C GLY A 71 2.18 8.33 -4.63
N HIS A 72 2.24 9.53 -5.18
CA HIS A 72 2.41 10.77 -4.43
C HIS A 72 1.05 11.38 -4.12
N LEU A 73 1.00 12.22 -3.09
CA LEU A 73 -0.22 12.86 -2.61
C LEU A 73 0.01 14.36 -2.52
N GLU A 74 -0.91 15.12 -3.10
CA GLU A 74 -0.95 16.57 -3.07
C GLU A 74 -2.19 17.05 -2.29
N PRO A 75 -2.05 18.00 -1.34
CA PRO A 75 -0.77 18.51 -0.84
C PRO A 75 0.03 17.44 -0.07
N ALA A 76 1.35 17.64 0.00
CA ALA A 76 2.25 16.77 0.76
C ALA A 76 1.98 16.80 2.27
N ASP A 77 1.40 17.89 2.79
CA ASP A 77 1.05 18.07 4.20
C ASP A 77 0.06 16.99 4.68
N VAL A 78 0.50 16.18 5.65
CA VAL A 78 -0.30 15.09 6.23
C VAL A 78 -1.49 15.59 7.06
N THR A 79 -1.49 16.87 7.46
CA THR A 79 -2.57 17.51 8.23
C THR A 79 -3.65 18.15 7.35
N ALA A 80 -3.44 18.15 6.03
CA ALA A 80 -4.39 18.70 5.08
C ALA A 80 -5.78 18.03 5.19
N GLN A 81 -6.82 18.83 5.01
CA GLN A 81 -8.22 18.40 5.10
C GLN A 81 -8.59 17.35 4.03
N TRP A 82 -7.95 17.43 2.87
CA TRP A 82 -7.96 16.40 1.84
C TRP A 82 -6.60 16.35 1.15
N ARG A 83 -6.28 15.19 0.59
CA ARG A 83 -5.10 14.92 -0.22
C ARG A 83 -5.51 14.01 -1.36
N GLU A 84 -4.97 14.26 -2.53
CA GLU A 84 -5.27 13.51 -3.74
C GLU A 84 -4.01 13.09 -4.48
N GLY A 85 -4.10 11.99 -5.22
CA GLY A 85 -3.05 11.51 -6.09
C GLY A 85 -3.64 10.96 -7.36
N SER A 86 -2.89 11.01 -8.44
CA SER A 86 -3.25 10.39 -9.70
C SER A 86 -2.03 9.69 -10.29
N GLN A 87 -2.21 8.47 -10.78
CA GLN A 87 -1.15 7.68 -11.38
C GLN A 87 -1.73 6.72 -12.41
N LYS A 88 -1.03 6.59 -13.54
CA LYS A 88 -1.29 5.53 -14.52
C LYS A 88 -0.43 4.30 -14.19
N ALA A 89 -1.06 3.12 -14.14
CA ALA A 89 -0.37 1.86 -13.94
C ALA A 89 -0.80 0.88 -15.04
N GLY A 90 0.08 0.64 -16.01
CA GLY A 90 -0.28 -0.06 -17.24
C GLY A 90 -1.27 0.76 -18.06
N GLU A 91 -2.40 0.16 -18.42
CA GLU A 91 -3.48 0.84 -19.13
C GLU A 91 -4.50 1.48 -18.19
N THR A 92 -4.46 1.17 -16.89
CA THR A 92 -5.43 1.69 -15.91
C THR A 92 -4.98 3.01 -15.30
N CYS A 93 -5.89 3.98 -15.25
CA CYS A 93 -5.73 5.27 -14.62
C CYS A 93 -6.35 5.25 -13.22
N PHE A 94 -5.53 5.46 -12.20
CA PHE A 94 -5.96 5.51 -10.80
C PHE A 94 -5.94 6.93 -10.28
N SER A 95 -6.99 7.31 -9.57
CA SER A 95 -6.96 8.46 -8.66
C SER A 95 -7.23 7.99 -7.23
N PHE A 96 -6.62 8.65 -6.25
CA PHE A 96 -6.79 8.33 -4.84
C PHE A 96 -7.12 9.60 -4.08
N ILE A 97 -8.11 9.52 -3.21
CA ILE A 97 -8.56 10.64 -2.38
C ILE A 97 -8.62 10.19 -0.92
N THR A 98 -7.99 10.96 -0.04
CA THR A 98 -7.95 10.70 1.40
C THR A 98 -7.96 12.00 2.22
N GLY A 99 -8.24 11.91 3.52
CA GLY A 99 -8.19 13.04 4.44
C GLY A 99 -9.46 13.22 5.28
N PRO A 100 -9.42 14.06 6.33
CA PRO A 100 -10.54 14.29 7.24
C PRO A 100 -11.85 14.71 6.57
N SER A 101 -11.81 15.57 5.56
CA SER A 101 -12.98 16.11 4.85
C SER A 101 -13.54 15.18 3.77
N VAL A 102 -12.85 14.07 3.47
CA VAL A 102 -13.34 13.10 2.50
C VAL A 102 -14.51 12.34 3.12
N VAL A 103 -15.73 12.82 2.93
CA VAL A 103 -16.96 12.19 3.41
C VAL A 103 -17.90 11.90 2.23
N PRO A 104 -18.84 10.95 2.36
CA PRO A 104 -19.82 10.67 1.32
C PRO A 104 -20.46 11.94 0.76
N GLY A 105 -20.38 12.15 -0.56
CA GLY A 105 -20.98 13.29 -1.25
C GLY A 105 -20.16 14.59 -1.31
N TYR A 106 -18.96 14.64 -0.71
CA TYR A 106 -18.17 15.88 -0.62
C TYR A 106 -17.14 16.09 -1.74
N PHE A 107 -16.96 15.12 -2.64
CA PHE A 107 -15.96 15.17 -3.71
C PHE A 107 -16.56 14.74 -5.04
N SER A 108 -15.93 15.16 -6.14
CA SER A 108 -16.34 14.79 -7.50
C SER A 108 -16.07 13.30 -7.75
N VAL A 109 -17.13 12.58 -8.10
CA VAL A 109 -17.05 11.20 -8.58
C VAL A 109 -16.81 11.27 -10.08
N GLU A 110 -15.55 11.11 -10.48
CA GLU A 110 -15.14 11.25 -11.88
C GLU A 110 -15.13 9.94 -12.70
N PRO A 111 -14.84 8.75 -12.12
CA PRO A 111 -14.86 7.50 -12.88
C PRO A 111 -16.03 6.59 -12.54
N GLU A 112 -16.28 5.67 -13.47
CA GLU A 112 -17.30 4.63 -13.38
C GLU A 112 -16.95 3.53 -12.36
N ASN A 113 -15.69 3.42 -11.94
CA ASN A 113 -15.22 2.34 -11.07
C ASN A 113 -14.61 2.88 -9.78
N VAL A 114 -14.99 2.28 -8.66
CA VAL A 114 -14.60 2.73 -7.33
C VAL A 114 -13.96 1.61 -6.52
N VAL A 115 -12.89 1.94 -5.80
CA VAL A 115 -12.35 1.10 -4.73
C VAL A 115 -12.59 1.81 -3.41
N LEU A 116 -13.35 1.20 -2.51
CA LEU A 116 -13.53 1.69 -1.14
C LEU A 116 -12.45 1.09 -0.23
N VAL A 117 -11.75 1.94 0.52
CA VAL A 117 -10.83 1.49 1.55
C VAL A 117 -11.45 1.66 2.93
N LEU A 118 -11.88 0.55 3.51
CA LEU A 118 -12.72 0.49 4.70
C LEU A 118 -11.96 -0.03 5.93
N ASN A 119 -12.43 0.35 7.11
CA ASN A 119 -11.93 -0.14 8.39
C ASN A 119 -13.05 -0.91 9.11
N GLY A 120 -12.89 -2.23 9.20
CA GLY A 120 -13.81 -3.14 9.88
C GLY A 120 -13.28 -3.64 11.23
N ARG A 121 -12.24 -3.01 11.79
CA ARG A 121 -11.55 -3.54 12.98
C ARG A 121 -12.46 -3.65 14.20
N GLU A 122 -13.37 -2.71 14.39
CA GLU A 122 -14.25 -2.63 15.57
C GLU A 122 -15.63 -2.07 15.20
N LYS A 123 -16.63 -2.30 16.06
CA LYS A 123 -18.04 -1.95 15.80
C LYS A 123 -18.26 -0.49 15.37
N ALA A 124 -17.60 0.46 16.02
CA ALA A 124 -17.71 1.87 15.67
C ALA A 124 -17.17 2.18 14.26
N LYS A 125 -16.09 1.50 13.84
CA LYS A 125 -15.51 1.64 12.49
C LYS A 125 -16.37 0.95 11.44
N ILE A 126 -16.97 -0.19 11.78
CA ILE A 126 -17.95 -0.86 10.92
C ILE A 126 -19.14 0.06 10.62
N THR A 127 -19.71 0.73 11.64
CA THR A 127 -20.80 1.70 11.44
C THR A 127 -20.42 2.82 10.47
N TYR A 128 -19.17 3.28 10.50
CA TYR A 128 -18.69 4.28 9.55
C TYR A 128 -18.47 3.69 8.16
N ALA A 129 -17.92 2.48 8.07
CA ALA A 129 -17.69 1.79 6.81
C ALA A 129 -19.01 1.47 6.06
N THR A 130 -20.08 1.13 6.77
CA THR A 130 -21.39 0.86 6.17
C THR A 130 -22.01 2.12 5.56
N GLN A 131 -21.76 3.31 6.11
CA GLN A 131 -22.20 4.56 5.48
C GLN A 131 -21.59 4.76 4.08
N TRP A 132 -20.32 4.41 3.90
CA TRP A 132 -19.66 4.44 2.59
C TRP A 132 -20.24 3.41 1.62
N LEU A 133 -20.57 2.22 2.10
CA LEU A 133 -21.23 1.20 1.29
C LEU A 133 -22.62 1.67 0.84
N HIS A 134 -23.43 2.23 1.75
CA HIS A 134 -24.75 2.77 1.38
C HIS A 134 -24.64 3.93 0.37
N TYR A 135 -23.65 4.80 0.53
CA TYR A 135 -23.39 5.86 -0.44
C TYR A 135 -23.02 5.29 -1.82
N ALA A 136 -22.06 4.37 -1.89
CA ALA A 136 -21.68 3.71 -3.14
C ALA A 136 -22.86 2.96 -3.78
N GLN A 137 -23.70 2.30 -2.97
CA GLN A 137 -24.93 1.65 -3.43
C GLN A 137 -25.89 2.65 -4.10
N SER A 138 -26.08 3.83 -3.52
CA SER A 138 -26.92 4.88 -4.12
C SER A 138 -26.35 5.39 -5.45
N LEU A 139 -25.03 5.44 -5.58
CA LEU A 139 -24.37 5.82 -6.84
C LEU A 139 -24.52 4.74 -7.92
N ILE A 140 -24.47 3.45 -7.55
CA ILE A 140 -24.79 2.34 -8.45
C ILE A 140 -26.26 2.43 -8.91
N GLN A 141 -27.19 2.63 -7.98
CA GLN A 141 -28.62 2.73 -8.29
C GLN A 141 -28.96 3.92 -9.20
N THR A 142 -28.22 5.03 -9.06
CA THR A 142 -28.34 6.22 -9.91
C THR A 142 -27.44 6.17 -11.15
N GLN A 143 -26.81 5.02 -11.44
CA GLN A 143 -25.93 4.79 -12.59
C GLN A 143 -24.75 5.76 -12.70
N LYS A 144 -24.33 6.36 -11.57
CA LYS A 144 -23.15 7.25 -11.52
C LYS A 144 -21.84 6.48 -11.46
N ILE A 145 -21.86 5.28 -10.88
CA ILE A 145 -20.76 4.32 -10.90
C ILE A 145 -21.31 2.96 -11.32
N GLN A 146 -20.47 2.08 -11.83
CA GLN A 146 -20.83 0.76 -12.37
C GLN A 146 -20.25 -0.38 -11.52
N HIS A 147 -19.02 -0.24 -11.04
CA HIS A 147 -18.32 -1.31 -10.33
C HIS A 147 -17.67 -0.84 -9.02
N VAL A 148 -17.71 -1.70 -8.01
CA VAL A 148 -17.17 -1.42 -6.68
C VAL A 148 -16.30 -2.57 -6.20
N ALA A 149 -15.08 -2.26 -5.80
CA ALA A 149 -14.22 -3.14 -5.02
C ALA A 149 -14.01 -2.57 -3.61
N VAL A 150 -13.64 -3.43 -2.67
CA VAL A 150 -13.35 -3.05 -1.29
C VAL A 150 -11.96 -3.54 -0.89
N VAL A 151 -11.14 -2.66 -0.33
CA VAL A 151 -9.94 -3.01 0.45
C VAL A 151 -10.29 -2.82 1.93
N LEU A 152 -10.39 -3.93 2.66
CA LEU A 152 -10.85 -3.97 4.03
C LEU A 152 -9.67 -4.20 4.99
N LEU A 153 -9.39 -3.23 5.85
CA LEU A 153 -8.70 -3.50 7.11
C LEU A 153 -9.67 -4.27 8.01
N GLY A 154 -9.50 -5.59 8.04
CA GLY A 154 -10.36 -6.54 8.73
C GLY A 154 -10.27 -6.48 10.25
N ASN A 155 -11.14 -7.23 10.90
CA ASN A 155 -11.06 -7.47 12.33
C ASN A 155 -9.88 -8.40 12.68
N GLU A 156 -9.17 -8.14 13.77
CA GLU A 156 -7.98 -8.91 14.19
C GLU A 156 -8.29 -10.36 14.60
N GLN A 157 -9.57 -10.68 14.85
CA GLN A 157 -10.08 -12.04 15.07
C GLN A 157 -10.82 -12.59 13.83
N CYS A 158 -10.71 -11.89 12.70
CA CYS A 158 -11.26 -12.24 11.39
C CYS A 158 -12.79 -12.31 11.29
N ASN A 159 -13.50 -11.71 12.26
CA ASN A 159 -14.94 -11.54 12.25
C ASN A 159 -15.36 -10.44 11.26
N ASN A 160 -15.51 -10.80 9.99
CA ASN A 160 -15.81 -9.87 8.90
C ASN A 160 -17.17 -10.13 8.23
N GLU A 161 -18.06 -10.90 8.86
CA GLU A 161 -19.34 -11.37 8.31
C GLU A 161 -20.27 -10.22 7.92
N TRP A 162 -20.12 -9.06 8.57
CA TRP A 162 -20.90 -7.86 8.31
C TRP A 162 -20.77 -7.34 6.87
N ILE A 163 -19.67 -7.67 6.16
CA ILE A 163 -19.47 -7.25 4.76
C ILE A 163 -20.24 -8.17 3.78
N GLN A 164 -20.56 -9.39 4.19
CA GLN A 164 -21.10 -10.43 3.30
C GLN A 164 -22.38 -10.01 2.57
N PRO A 165 -23.37 -9.32 3.19
CA PRO A 165 -24.58 -8.89 2.49
C PRO A 165 -24.31 -7.91 1.33
N TYR A 166 -23.16 -7.25 1.33
CA TYR A 166 -22.78 -6.29 0.28
C TYR A 166 -22.06 -6.96 -0.90
N LEU A 167 -21.57 -8.19 -0.75
CA LEU A 167 -20.85 -8.91 -1.80
C LEU A 167 -21.80 -9.37 -2.91
N LYS A 168 -21.38 -9.23 -4.17
CA LYS A 168 -22.17 -9.59 -5.35
C LYS A 168 -22.60 -11.05 -5.36
N ARG A 169 -21.73 -11.95 -4.89
CA ARG A 169 -22.04 -13.38 -4.73
C ARG A 169 -23.24 -13.67 -3.81
N ASN A 170 -23.55 -12.73 -2.90
CA ASN A 170 -24.65 -12.81 -1.95
C ASN A 170 -25.82 -11.89 -2.33
N GLY A 171 -25.87 -11.40 -3.57
CA GLY A 171 -26.90 -10.48 -4.06
C GLY A 171 -26.62 -9.00 -3.79
N GLY A 172 -25.43 -8.65 -3.28
CA GLY A 172 -24.99 -7.27 -3.10
C GLY A 172 -24.41 -6.63 -4.36
N PHE A 173 -23.71 -5.50 -4.21
CA PHE A 173 -23.15 -4.71 -5.32
C PHE A 173 -21.62 -4.65 -5.35
N VAL A 174 -20.93 -5.14 -4.31
CA VAL A 174 -19.47 -5.17 -4.24
C VAL A 174 -18.95 -6.34 -5.07
N ASN A 175 -18.25 -6.04 -6.15
CA ASN A 175 -17.67 -7.00 -7.10
C ASN A 175 -16.52 -7.79 -6.49
N LEU A 176 -15.64 -7.13 -5.73
CA LEU A 176 -14.37 -7.69 -5.26
C LEU A 176 -14.10 -7.24 -3.82
N LEU A 177 -13.55 -8.15 -3.01
CA LEU A 177 -13.11 -7.88 -1.64
C LEU A 177 -11.63 -8.29 -1.49
N PHE A 178 -10.80 -7.34 -1.09
CA PHE A 178 -9.43 -7.56 -0.62
C PHE A 178 -9.40 -7.35 0.88
N VAL A 179 -9.08 -8.37 1.68
CA VAL A 179 -9.20 -8.32 3.15
C VAL A 179 -7.88 -8.63 3.84
N THR A 180 -7.52 -7.87 4.87
CA THR A 180 -6.33 -8.15 5.70
C THR A 180 -6.55 -9.31 6.66
N TYR A 181 -5.46 -9.98 7.07
CA TYR A 181 -5.45 -11.17 7.93
C TYR A 181 -6.04 -12.41 7.28
N ASP A 182 -5.57 -13.60 7.67
CA ASP A 182 -6.05 -14.85 7.10
C ASP A 182 -7.57 -14.98 7.27
N TYR A 183 -8.29 -15.09 6.17
CA TYR A 183 -9.75 -15.14 6.19
C TYR A 183 -10.27 -16.38 5.46
N ALA A 184 -11.10 -17.16 6.14
CA ALA A 184 -11.55 -18.47 5.67
C ALA A 184 -12.33 -18.43 4.35
N LEU A 185 -12.94 -17.28 4.01
CA LEU A 185 -13.71 -17.13 2.76
C LEU A 185 -12.86 -16.68 1.56
N VAL A 186 -11.55 -16.50 1.71
CA VAL A 186 -10.67 -16.19 0.56
C VAL A 186 -10.70 -17.32 -0.45
N ASN A 187 -11.14 -17.02 -1.67
CA ASN A 187 -11.29 -17.97 -2.77
C ASN A 187 -10.49 -17.61 -4.03
N GLU A 188 -9.80 -16.47 -4.06
CA GLU A 188 -9.03 -16.00 -5.24
C GLU A 188 -9.86 -15.76 -6.50
N GLU A 189 -11.18 -15.59 -6.36
CA GLU A 189 -12.09 -15.26 -7.47
C GLU A 189 -12.73 -13.88 -7.26
N ASP A 190 -13.34 -13.67 -6.09
CA ASP A 190 -13.99 -12.41 -5.69
C ASP A 190 -13.59 -11.97 -4.28
N ILE A 191 -12.99 -12.86 -3.48
CA ILE A 191 -12.43 -12.57 -2.16
C ILE A 191 -10.95 -12.94 -2.14
N PHE A 192 -10.11 -11.95 -1.89
CA PHE A 192 -8.65 -12.00 -1.98
C PHE A 192 -8.01 -11.61 -0.65
N GLN A 193 -6.90 -12.27 -0.32
CA GLN A 193 -6.06 -11.89 0.80
C GLN A 193 -5.27 -10.62 0.48
N TRP A 194 -5.29 -9.63 1.39
CA TRP A 194 -4.50 -8.41 1.33
C TRP A 194 -3.48 -8.38 2.47
N PRO A 195 -2.24 -7.91 2.25
CA PRO A 195 -1.28 -7.74 3.33
C PRO A 195 -1.63 -6.56 4.24
N LEU A 196 -1.41 -6.69 5.54
CA LEU A 196 -1.56 -5.58 6.49
C LEU A 196 -0.63 -4.40 6.15
N GLY A 197 0.59 -4.69 5.72
CA GLY A 197 1.58 -3.66 5.39
C GLY A 197 2.19 -2.99 6.61
N VAL A 198 2.71 -1.77 6.42
CA VAL A 198 3.37 -0.98 7.48
C VAL A 198 2.40 -0.03 8.18
N SER A 199 2.77 0.48 9.36
CA SER A 199 1.91 1.38 10.14
C SER A 199 1.90 2.83 9.60
N THR A 200 1.26 3.03 8.45
CA THR A 200 1.11 4.37 7.83
C THR A 200 0.35 5.38 8.70
N TYR A 201 -0.50 4.93 9.63
CA TYR A 201 -1.13 5.80 10.64
C TYR A 201 -0.14 6.42 11.63
N ARG A 202 1.09 5.87 11.71
CA ARG A 202 2.22 6.42 12.45
C ARG A 202 3.25 7.05 11.52
N ASN A 203 2.88 7.34 10.27
CA ASN A 203 3.75 7.92 9.25
C ASN A 203 5.00 7.08 8.96
N PHE A 204 4.92 5.74 9.05
CA PHE A 204 6.03 4.89 8.64
C PHE A 204 6.39 5.14 7.16
N PRO A 205 7.64 5.47 6.82
CA PRO A 205 7.98 5.98 5.49
C PRO A 205 8.09 4.86 4.45
N VAL A 206 8.04 5.26 3.18
CA VAL A 206 8.61 4.44 2.10
C VAL A 206 10.12 4.49 2.23
N VAL A 207 10.76 3.33 2.39
CA VAL A 207 12.20 3.19 2.59
C VAL A 207 12.84 2.69 1.30
N GLU A 208 13.78 3.46 0.76
CA GLU A 208 14.63 3.03 -0.35
C GLU A 208 15.92 2.39 0.18
N PRO A 209 16.30 1.20 -0.32
CA PRO A 209 17.52 0.53 0.15
C PRO A 209 18.78 1.33 -0.17
N SER A 210 19.56 1.66 0.85
CA SER A 210 20.88 2.27 0.68
C SER A 210 22.01 1.24 0.73
N TRP A 211 23.19 1.60 0.23
CA TRP A 211 24.37 0.73 0.31
C TRP A 211 24.73 0.40 1.77
N SER A 212 24.79 1.42 2.63
CA SER A 212 25.09 1.28 4.07
C SER A 212 24.11 0.36 4.79
N MET A 213 22.80 0.53 4.57
CA MET A 213 21.75 -0.30 5.18
C MET A 213 21.95 -1.79 4.92
N LEU A 214 22.47 -2.13 3.74
CA LEU A 214 22.69 -3.51 3.31
C LEU A 214 24.05 -4.05 3.75
N HIS A 215 25.10 -3.24 3.77
CA HIS A 215 26.49 -3.70 3.90
C HIS A 215 27.10 -3.49 5.28
N ASP A 216 26.66 -2.47 6.02
CA ASP A 216 27.32 -2.12 7.27
C ASP A 216 27.06 -3.20 8.35
N PRO A 217 28.03 -3.47 9.23
CA PRO A 217 27.79 -4.32 10.39
C PRO A 217 26.73 -3.66 11.29
N ARG A 218 25.88 -4.50 11.89
CA ARG A 218 24.79 -4.06 12.78
C ARG A 218 25.21 -4.24 14.23
N SER A 219 24.92 -3.26 15.06
CA SER A 219 25.32 -3.23 16.47
C SER A 219 24.56 -4.25 17.33
N TYR A 220 23.37 -4.67 16.90
CA TYR A 220 22.50 -5.57 17.66
C TYR A 220 22.18 -6.83 16.85
N LEU A 221 22.07 -7.97 17.53
CA LEU A 221 21.61 -9.20 16.90
C LEU A 221 20.11 -9.16 16.65
N CYS A 222 19.33 -8.56 17.55
CA CYS A 222 17.88 -8.46 17.40
C CYS A 222 17.30 -7.16 17.96
N ASN A 223 16.03 -6.88 17.65
CA ASN A 223 15.27 -5.83 18.33
C ASN A 223 13.86 -6.28 18.69
N PHE A 224 13.33 -5.69 19.75
CA PHE A 224 11.91 -5.71 20.06
C PHE A 224 11.50 -4.38 20.72
N LEU A 225 10.64 -3.66 20.02
CA LEU A 225 10.00 -2.45 20.53
C LEU A 225 8.49 -2.62 20.46
N GLY A 226 7.81 -2.46 21.59
CA GLY A 226 6.37 -2.64 21.64
C GLY A 226 5.78 -2.77 23.04
N THR A 227 4.45 -2.78 23.08
CA THR A 227 3.71 -2.96 24.32
C THR A 227 3.70 -4.43 24.73
N VAL A 228 4.03 -4.74 25.98
CA VAL A 228 3.97 -6.09 26.56
C VAL A 228 2.67 -6.19 27.35
N TYR A 229 1.70 -6.92 26.79
CA TYR A 229 0.40 -7.12 27.45
C TYR A 229 0.48 -8.28 28.43
N LYS A 230 -0.27 -8.19 29.52
CA LYS A 230 -0.42 -9.30 30.47
C LYS A 230 -1.04 -10.52 29.78
N ASN A 231 -0.61 -11.71 30.19
CA ASN A 231 -1.01 -13.00 29.65
C ASN A 231 -0.83 -13.09 28.13
N SER A 232 0.25 -12.51 27.61
CA SER A 232 0.56 -12.56 26.17
C SER A 232 1.91 -13.21 25.91
N SER A 233 2.09 -13.71 24.70
CA SER A 233 3.38 -14.30 24.29
C SER A 233 4.55 -13.30 24.37
N ARG A 234 4.26 -12.00 24.41
CA ARG A 234 5.26 -10.96 24.63
C ARG A 234 5.89 -11.05 26.02
N GLU A 235 5.16 -11.49 27.05
CA GLU A 235 5.75 -11.75 28.38
C GLU A 235 6.74 -12.92 28.31
N THR A 236 6.35 -14.02 27.65
CA THR A 236 7.24 -15.16 27.43
C THR A 236 8.50 -14.77 26.64
N LEU A 237 8.37 -13.94 25.60
CA LEU A 237 9.52 -13.37 24.91
C LEU A 237 10.43 -12.60 25.86
N MET A 238 9.87 -11.71 26.69
CA MET A 238 10.66 -10.90 27.63
C MET A 238 11.34 -11.76 28.71
N GLU A 239 10.68 -12.84 29.17
CA GLU A 239 11.28 -13.81 30.08
C GLU A 239 12.45 -14.54 29.45
N VAL A 240 12.31 -15.02 28.20
CA VAL A 240 13.40 -15.69 27.47
C VAL A 240 14.56 -14.72 27.21
N LEU A 241 14.28 -13.46 26.86
CA LEU A 241 15.33 -12.47 26.65
C LEU A 241 16.15 -12.22 27.91
N LYS A 242 15.52 -12.19 29.10
CA LYS A 242 16.22 -12.01 30.38
C LYS A 242 17.04 -13.23 30.80
N GLN A 243 16.77 -14.40 30.23
CA GLN A 243 17.56 -15.60 30.52
C GLN A 243 18.94 -15.44 29.88
N ASP A 244 19.99 -15.74 30.65
CA ASP A 244 21.37 -15.76 30.19
C ASP A 244 21.89 -14.44 29.56
N GLY A 245 21.23 -13.31 29.84
CA GLY A 245 21.65 -11.98 29.37
C GLY A 245 21.39 -11.72 27.88
N LEU A 246 20.46 -12.44 27.23
CA LEU A 246 20.19 -12.29 25.80
C LEU A 246 19.64 -10.90 25.43
N GLU A 247 19.05 -10.18 26.39
CA GLU A 247 18.59 -8.80 26.20
C GLU A 247 19.74 -7.84 25.87
N GLU A 248 20.96 -8.13 26.32
CA GLU A 248 22.15 -7.29 26.05
C GLU A 248 22.59 -7.37 24.58
N LEU A 249 22.21 -8.44 23.88
CA LEU A 249 22.48 -8.64 22.47
C LEU A 249 21.48 -7.91 21.56
N CYS A 250 20.42 -7.33 22.14
CA CYS A 250 19.28 -6.83 21.39
C CYS A 250 18.87 -5.41 21.78
N TRP A 251 18.31 -4.67 20.83
CA TRP A 251 17.68 -3.40 21.10
C TRP A 251 16.27 -3.63 21.65
N ILE A 252 16.11 -3.56 22.97
CA ILE A 252 14.83 -3.79 23.64
C ILE A 252 14.27 -2.48 24.19
N ALA A 253 13.07 -2.11 23.74
CA ALA A 253 12.30 -1.02 24.33
C ALA A 253 10.83 -1.46 24.50
N ALA A 254 10.58 -2.18 25.59
CA ALA A 254 9.25 -2.60 25.99
C ALA A 254 8.52 -1.49 26.76
N ARG A 255 7.20 -1.43 26.60
CA ARG A 255 6.32 -0.55 27.39
C ARG A 255 5.12 -1.33 27.91
N GLU A 256 4.57 -0.91 29.05
CA GLU A 256 3.39 -1.58 29.63
C GLU A 256 2.08 -1.17 28.94
N GLN A 257 2.00 0.06 28.45
CA GLN A 257 0.78 0.61 27.86
C GLN A 257 0.95 0.94 26.37
N TRP A 258 -0.13 0.77 25.62
CA TRP A 258 -0.17 1.15 24.21
C TRP A 258 -0.51 2.63 24.07
N GLN A 259 0.20 3.33 23.18
CA GLN A 259 -0.03 4.73 22.87
C GLN A 259 -0.38 4.88 21.38
N PRO A 260 -1.39 5.71 21.03
CA PRO A 260 -1.81 5.87 19.65
C PRO A 260 -0.77 6.60 18.81
N GLN A 261 -0.13 7.62 19.38
CA GLN A 261 0.89 8.43 18.72
C GLN A 261 2.28 8.10 19.26
N GLU A 262 3.26 8.10 18.37
CA GLU A 262 4.68 8.04 18.73
C GLU A 262 5.24 9.47 18.77
N THR A 263 6.22 9.73 19.63
CA THR A 263 6.99 10.98 19.55
C THR A 263 8.01 10.87 18.42
N ASN A 264 8.56 12.00 17.96
CA ASN A 264 9.61 11.97 16.93
C ASN A 264 10.82 11.16 17.39
N GLU A 265 11.14 11.22 18.69
CA GLU A 265 12.24 10.47 19.30
C GLU A 265 11.94 8.98 19.36
N SER A 266 10.74 8.56 19.79
CA SER A 266 10.40 7.14 19.85
C SER A 266 10.26 6.52 18.46
N PHE A 267 9.75 7.29 17.50
CA PHE A 267 9.68 6.90 16.10
C PHE A 267 11.06 6.72 15.48
N LYS A 268 11.96 7.70 15.66
CA LYS A 268 13.34 7.60 15.19
C LYS A 268 14.08 6.44 15.84
N SER A 269 13.93 6.26 17.16
CA SER A 269 14.51 5.13 17.90
C SER A 269 14.04 3.78 17.34
N TYR A 270 12.77 3.68 16.94
CA TYR A 270 12.26 2.48 16.28
C TYR A 270 12.90 2.23 14.91
N GLN A 271 13.02 3.27 14.07
CA GLN A 271 13.71 3.15 12.78
C GLN A 271 15.19 2.76 12.94
N ASP A 272 15.87 3.36 13.91
CA ASP A 272 17.26 3.06 14.24
C ASP A 272 17.39 1.60 14.70
N ALA A 273 16.47 1.11 15.54
CA ALA A 273 16.47 -0.29 15.96
C ALA A 273 16.32 -1.27 14.77
N LEU A 274 15.43 -0.96 13.81
CA LEU A 274 15.28 -1.76 12.59
C LEU A 274 16.54 -1.72 11.71
N LEU A 275 17.18 -0.55 11.59
CA LEU A 275 18.40 -0.37 10.80
C LEU A 275 19.63 -1.06 11.44
N GLN A 276 19.72 -1.01 12.77
CA GLN A 276 20.89 -1.41 13.55
C GLN A 276 20.82 -2.84 14.11
N SER A 277 19.75 -3.60 13.81
CA SER A 277 19.57 -4.97 14.31
C SER A 277 19.46 -6.00 13.18
N ASP A 278 20.20 -7.11 13.26
CA ASP A 278 20.15 -8.15 12.21
C ASP A 278 18.77 -8.84 12.11
N LEU A 279 18.11 -9.03 13.25
CA LEU A 279 16.78 -9.65 13.37
C LEU A 279 15.77 -8.68 14.01
N THR A 280 14.48 -8.83 13.67
CA THR A 280 13.37 -8.18 14.36
C THR A 280 12.44 -9.23 14.94
N LEU A 281 12.20 -9.18 16.25
CA LEU A 281 11.32 -10.13 16.92
C LEU A 281 9.87 -9.69 16.77
N CYS A 282 9.05 -10.59 16.23
CA CYS A 282 7.64 -10.37 15.92
C CYS A 282 6.74 -11.33 16.72
N PRO A 283 6.62 -11.16 18.06
CA PRO A 283 5.68 -11.92 18.88
C PRO A 283 4.25 -11.59 18.52
N VAL A 284 3.39 -12.61 18.63
CA VAL A 284 1.96 -12.43 18.37
C VAL A 284 1.38 -11.37 19.29
N GLY A 285 0.43 -10.59 18.77
CA GLY A 285 -0.38 -9.66 19.54
C GLY A 285 -1.79 -10.22 19.69
N ILE A 286 -2.78 -9.35 19.43
CA ILE A 286 -4.17 -9.78 19.23
C ILE A 286 -4.27 -10.67 17.98
N ASN A 287 -3.44 -10.39 16.98
CA ASN A 287 -3.29 -11.15 15.75
C ASN A 287 -1.82 -11.54 15.48
N THR A 288 -1.62 -12.56 14.64
CA THR A 288 -0.27 -13.04 14.24
C THR A 288 0.42 -12.08 13.27
N GLU A 289 -0.30 -11.55 12.28
CA GLU A 289 0.26 -10.62 11.28
C GLU A 289 0.34 -9.20 11.84
N CYS A 290 1.55 -8.69 12.09
CA CYS A 290 1.72 -7.33 12.61
C CYS A 290 2.53 -6.43 11.68
N TYR A 291 2.33 -5.11 11.80
CA TYR A 291 3.03 -4.09 11.00
C TYR A 291 4.56 -4.26 11.04
N ARG A 292 5.09 -4.67 12.19
CA ARG A 292 6.53 -4.90 12.42
C ARG A 292 7.16 -5.85 11.40
N ILE A 293 6.42 -6.85 10.92
CA ILE A 293 6.93 -7.80 9.91
C ILE A 293 7.34 -7.04 8.64
N TYR A 294 6.46 -6.18 8.13
CA TYR A 294 6.66 -5.40 6.91
C TYR A 294 7.66 -4.26 7.10
N GLU A 295 7.65 -3.64 8.29
CA GLU A 295 8.56 -2.57 8.66
C GLU A 295 10.01 -3.09 8.74
N ALA A 296 10.21 -4.27 9.35
CA ALA A 296 11.50 -4.94 9.41
C ALA A 296 12.03 -5.30 8.01
N CYS A 297 11.17 -5.80 7.12
CA CYS A 297 11.52 -6.04 5.72
C CYS A 297 12.02 -4.77 5.01
N SER A 298 11.42 -3.62 5.31
CA SER A 298 11.78 -2.32 4.71
C SER A 298 13.21 -1.89 5.04
N TYR A 299 13.72 -2.28 6.22
CA TYR A 299 15.07 -1.95 6.69
C TYR A 299 16.05 -3.12 6.58
N GLY A 300 15.65 -4.24 5.95
CA GLY A 300 16.47 -5.44 5.85
C GLY A 300 16.74 -6.14 7.20
N SER A 301 15.98 -5.85 8.25
CA SER A 301 16.03 -6.61 9.50
C SER A 301 15.13 -7.83 9.39
N LEU A 302 15.69 -9.02 9.61
CA LEU A 302 14.97 -10.26 9.31
C LEU A 302 13.89 -10.54 10.35
N PRO A 303 12.61 -10.69 9.95
CA PRO A 303 11.56 -11.07 10.89
C PRO A 303 11.80 -12.47 11.48
N VAL A 304 11.79 -12.54 12.81
CA VAL A 304 11.61 -13.77 13.59
C VAL A 304 10.17 -13.78 14.08
N ILE A 305 9.35 -14.65 13.52
CA ILE A 305 7.90 -14.63 13.68
C ILE A 305 7.47 -15.84 14.49
N GLU A 306 6.67 -15.57 15.51
CA GLU A 306 5.94 -16.59 16.23
C GLU A 306 4.78 -17.10 15.38
N ASP A 307 4.95 -18.30 14.82
CA ASP A 307 4.04 -18.96 13.89
C ASP A 307 2.93 -19.72 14.61
N VAL A 308 2.11 -18.94 15.31
CA VAL A 308 1.00 -19.41 16.17
C VAL A 308 -0.28 -18.66 15.77
N MET A 309 -1.37 -19.41 15.68
CA MET A 309 -2.69 -18.84 15.43
C MET A 309 -3.24 -18.16 16.68
N THR A 310 -3.65 -16.90 16.55
CA THR A 310 -4.32 -16.18 17.64
C THR A 310 -5.81 -16.54 17.72
N LEU A 311 -6.48 -16.14 18.80
CA LEU A 311 -7.92 -16.35 18.98
C LEU A 311 -8.73 -15.69 17.88
N GLY A 312 -9.83 -16.33 17.48
CA GLY A 312 -10.75 -15.86 16.43
C GLY A 312 -10.99 -16.95 15.38
N ASP A 313 -11.73 -16.58 14.34
CA ASP A 313 -12.06 -17.44 13.20
C ASP A 313 -11.13 -17.16 12.00
N CYS A 314 -9.94 -16.60 12.30
CA CYS A 314 -8.86 -16.57 11.35
C CYS A 314 -8.51 -18.02 10.99
N GLY A 315 -8.23 -18.35 9.74
CA GLY A 315 -8.09 -19.76 9.38
C GLY A 315 -7.66 -20.04 7.96
N ASN A 316 -7.47 -21.33 7.70
CA ASN A 316 -7.31 -21.85 6.35
C ASN A 316 -8.52 -21.49 5.50
N SER A 317 -8.26 -21.12 4.26
CA SER A 317 -9.30 -20.95 3.25
C SER A 317 -9.34 -22.16 2.32
N SER A 318 -10.22 -22.13 1.32
CA SER A 318 -10.25 -23.15 0.27
C SER A 318 -8.99 -23.16 -0.60
N VAL A 319 -8.24 -22.05 -0.65
CA VAL A 319 -7.05 -21.89 -1.50
C VAL A 319 -5.76 -21.99 -0.71
N TYR A 320 -5.79 -21.58 0.55
CA TYR A 320 -4.60 -21.50 1.38
C TYR A 320 -4.76 -22.35 2.64
N HIS A 321 -3.79 -23.24 2.88
CA HIS A 321 -3.87 -24.26 3.95
C HIS A 321 -2.76 -24.15 5.01
N SER A 322 -2.01 -23.05 5.00
CA SER A 322 -0.84 -22.85 5.85
C SER A 322 -1.02 -21.74 6.89
N ALA A 323 -2.23 -21.55 7.45
CA ALA A 323 -2.46 -20.57 8.51
C ALA A 323 -1.50 -20.76 9.70
N PRO A 324 -1.10 -19.68 10.39
CA PRO A 324 -1.31 -18.26 10.06
C PRO A 324 -0.36 -17.77 8.93
N LEU A 325 -0.54 -16.53 8.47
CA LEU A 325 0.36 -15.82 7.53
C LEU A 325 0.43 -16.48 6.15
N GLN A 326 -0.71 -16.96 5.65
CA GLN A 326 -0.76 -17.78 4.44
C GLN A 326 -0.19 -17.07 3.22
N LEU A 327 -0.52 -15.79 3.04
CA LEU A 327 -0.02 -14.98 1.93
C LEU A 327 1.51 -14.90 1.97
N LEU A 328 2.09 -14.60 3.13
CA LEU A 328 3.55 -14.47 3.29
C LEU A 328 4.25 -15.81 3.06
N LYS A 329 3.71 -16.91 3.62
CA LYS A 329 4.25 -18.26 3.44
C LYS A 329 4.16 -18.73 1.99
N THR A 330 3.02 -18.52 1.34
CA THR A 330 2.81 -18.90 -0.07
C THR A 330 3.73 -18.13 -1.01
N MET A 331 4.01 -16.87 -0.68
CA MET A 331 4.98 -16.04 -1.41
C MET A 331 6.46 -16.37 -1.08
N GLY A 332 6.72 -17.43 -0.31
CA GLY A 332 8.07 -17.89 0.01
C GLY A 332 8.86 -16.89 0.85
N ALA A 333 8.21 -16.21 1.81
CA ALA A 333 8.87 -15.25 2.68
C ALA A 333 10.10 -15.86 3.37
N PRO A 334 11.29 -15.21 3.29
CA PRO A 334 12.54 -15.77 3.79
C PRO A 334 12.70 -15.60 5.31
N PHE A 335 11.59 -15.61 6.06
CA PHE A 335 11.56 -15.31 7.50
C PHE A 335 11.98 -16.51 8.35
N ILE A 336 12.27 -16.25 9.63
CA ILE A 336 12.46 -17.30 10.62
C ILE A 336 11.13 -17.50 11.33
N PHE A 337 10.49 -18.65 11.12
CA PHE A 337 9.26 -19.03 11.81
C PHE A 337 9.61 -19.92 13.00
N ILE A 338 9.19 -19.52 14.20
CA ILE A 338 9.33 -20.30 15.44
C ILE A 338 7.95 -20.69 15.94
N LYS A 339 7.82 -21.83 16.60
CA LYS A 339 6.54 -22.25 17.21
C LYS A 339 6.37 -21.69 18.62
N ASN A 340 7.46 -21.37 19.30
CA ASN A 340 7.44 -20.72 20.61
C ASN A 340 8.77 -19.99 20.89
N TRP A 341 8.74 -19.01 21.79
CA TRP A 341 9.91 -18.18 22.10
C TRP A 341 11.08 -18.92 22.76
N LYS A 342 10.90 -20.15 23.28
CA LYS A 342 12.02 -20.94 23.82
C LYS A 342 13.01 -21.39 22.74
N GLU A 343 12.65 -21.26 21.45
CA GLU A 343 13.55 -21.49 20.32
C GLU A 343 14.50 -20.30 20.07
N LEU A 344 14.21 -19.12 20.63
CA LEU A 344 14.96 -17.88 20.38
C LEU A 344 16.46 -17.99 20.72
N PRO A 345 16.90 -18.61 21.85
CA PRO A 345 18.32 -18.73 22.15
C PRO A 345 19.10 -19.46 21.04
N ALA A 346 18.53 -20.53 20.47
CA ALA A 346 19.14 -21.27 19.37
C ALA A 346 19.17 -20.44 18.07
N VAL A 347 18.15 -19.62 17.82
CA VAL A 347 18.10 -18.67 16.70
C VAL A 347 19.22 -17.63 16.82
N LEU A 348 19.37 -17.01 18.00
CA LEU A 348 20.40 -15.99 18.25
C LEU A 348 21.81 -16.59 18.19
N GLU A 349 22.02 -17.79 18.71
CA GLU A 349 23.31 -18.49 18.61
C GLU A 349 23.69 -18.83 17.18
N LYS A 350 22.72 -19.25 16.36
CA LYS A 350 22.93 -19.46 14.92
C LYS A 350 23.27 -18.14 14.22
N GLU A 351 22.61 -17.05 14.60
CA GLU A 351 22.82 -15.73 14.03
C GLU A 351 24.20 -15.15 14.36
N LYS A 352 24.63 -15.31 15.60
CA LYS A 352 25.93 -14.87 16.10
C LYS A 352 27.09 -15.53 15.37
N LYS A 353 26.93 -16.79 14.95
CA LYS A 353 27.94 -17.57 14.22
C LYS A 353 28.05 -17.20 12.73
N LYS A 354 27.14 -16.38 12.20
CA LYS A 354 27.20 -15.94 10.80
C LYS A 354 28.28 -14.91 10.59
N SER A 355 29.02 -15.07 9.49
CA SER A 355 29.91 -14.03 8.99
C SER A 355 29.12 -12.79 8.56
N LEU A 356 29.80 -11.64 8.50
CA LEU A 356 29.20 -10.41 7.99
C LEU A 356 28.69 -10.59 6.55
N GLU A 357 29.44 -11.29 5.68
CA GLU A 357 29.02 -11.52 4.29
C GLU A 357 27.72 -12.32 4.20
N GLU A 358 27.54 -13.38 5.01
CA GLU A 358 26.27 -14.12 5.07
C GLU A 358 25.10 -13.23 5.51
N LYS A 359 25.34 -12.33 6.48
CA LYS A 359 24.33 -11.38 6.94
C LYS A 359 23.97 -10.39 5.83
N ILE A 360 24.96 -9.83 5.13
CA ILE A 360 24.76 -8.94 3.97
C ILE A 360 23.91 -9.62 2.89
N GLN A 361 24.28 -10.84 2.49
CA GLN A 361 23.56 -11.58 1.45
C GLN A 361 22.11 -11.85 1.85
N ARG A 362 21.88 -12.19 3.13
CA ARG A 362 20.52 -12.36 3.64
C ARG A 362 19.71 -11.06 3.60
N ARG A 363 20.28 -9.93 4.02
CA ARG A 363 19.60 -8.62 3.99
C ARG A 363 19.20 -8.25 2.56
N LYS A 364 20.11 -8.44 1.60
CA LYS A 364 19.84 -8.24 0.17
C LYS A 364 18.65 -9.09 -0.29
N LYS A 365 18.67 -10.39 0.01
CA LYS A 365 17.58 -11.31 -0.32
C LYS A 365 16.24 -10.88 0.29
N LEU A 366 16.23 -10.44 1.55
CA LEU A 366 15.01 -10.00 2.24
C LEU A 366 14.43 -8.73 1.59
N VAL A 367 15.26 -7.72 1.37
CA VAL A 367 14.85 -6.45 0.77
C VAL A 367 14.37 -6.65 -0.67
N GLU A 368 15.07 -7.46 -1.44
CA GLU A 368 14.66 -7.84 -2.79
C GLU A 368 13.34 -8.61 -2.79
N TRP A 369 13.19 -9.60 -1.91
CA TRP A 369 11.94 -10.34 -1.74
C TRP A 369 10.78 -9.39 -1.42
N TYR A 370 10.96 -8.44 -0.50
CA TYR A 370 9.89 -7.53 -0.12
C TYR A 370 9.53 -6.54 -1.24
N ARG A 371 10.53 -6.06 -2.00
CA ARG A 371 10.28 -5.26 -3.21
C ARG A 371 9.45 -6.05 -4.22
N ASN A 372 9.81 -7.30 -4.48
CA ASN A 372 9.11 -8.18 -5.42
C ASN A 372 7.71 -8.53 -4.91
N PHE A 373 7.54 -8.75 -3.60
CA PHE A 373 6.25 -8.95 -2.95
C PHE A 373 5.31 -7.76 -3.19
N LYS A 374 5.75 -6.52 -2.93
CA LYS A 374 4.94 -5.32 -3.18
C LYS A 374 4.57 -5.17 -4.66
N ALA A 375 5.52 -5.43 -5.56
CA ALA A 375 5.28 -5.38 -7.01
C ALA A 375 4.25 -6.44 -7.46
N TRP A 376 4.33 -7.65 -6.92
CA TRP A 376 3.37 -8.72 -7.18
C TRP A 376 1.98 -8.38 -6.64
N ILE A 377 1.88 -7.85 -5.41
CA ILE A 377 0.61 -7.40 -4.83
C ILE A 377 -0.02 -6.29 -5.69
N ARG A 378 0.78 -5.32 -6.15
CA ARG A 378 0.30 -4.28 -7.07
C ARG A 378 -0.25 -4.89 -8.36
N HIS A 379 0.52 -5.78 -8.99
CA HIS A 379 0.13 -6.38 -10.25
C HIS A 379 -1.14 -7.24 -10.11
N LYS A 380 -1.21 -8.06 -9.04
CA LYS A 380 -2.40 -8.85 -8.72
C LYS A 380 -3.63 -7.96 -8.53
N PHE A 381 -3.51 -6.90 -7.74
CA PHE A 381 -4.60 -5.95 -7.53
C PHE A 381 -5.12 -5.34 -8.83
N ILE A 382 -4.20 -4.82 -9.68
CA ILE A 382 -4.56 -4.20 -10.96
C ILE A 382 -5.23 -5.21 -11.88
N ASN A 383 -4.62 -6.38 -12.09
CA ASN A 383 -5.16 -7.40 -12.98
C ASN A 383 -6.53 -7.90 -12.51
N THR A 384 -6.74 -8.06 -11.19
CA THR A 384 -8.04 -8.46 -10.65
C THR A 384 -9.12 -7.40 -10.94
N LEU A 385 -8.78 -6.11 -10.80
CA LEU A 385 -9.71 -5.03 -11.18
C LEU A 385 -9.99 -5.03 -12.69
N GLU A 386 -8.95 -5.09 -13.52
CA GLU A 386 -9.08 -5.10 -14.99
C GLU A 386 -9.93 -6.28 -15.47
N ASN A 387 -9.68 -7.49 -14.98
CA ASN A 387 -10.46 -8.67 -15.33
C ASN A 387 -11.92 -8.60 -14.87
N SER A 388 -12.22 -7.87 -13.80
CA SER A 388 -13.57 -7.76 -13.24
C SER A 388 -14.37 -6.60 -13.82
N PHE A 389 -13.71 -5.48 -14.14
CA PHE A 389 -14.34 -4.22 -14.49
C PHE A 389 -14.32 -3.91 -15.98
N LEU A 390 -13.39 -4.48 -16.74
CA LEU A 390 -13.43 -4.35 -18.19
C LEU A 390 -14.50 -5.29 -18.78
N PRO A 391 -15.21 -4.86 -19.82
CA PRO A 391 -16.12 -5.73 -20.55
C PRO A 391 -15.35 -6.97 -21.01
N SER A 392 -15.85 -8.17 -20.68
CA SER A 392 -15.33 -9.37 -21.31
C SER A 392 -15.56 -9.24 -22.81
N ASN A 393 -14.49 -9.24 -23.63
CA ASN A 393 -14.58 -9.42 -25.08
C ASN A 393 -15.08 -10.85 -25.36
N LYS A 394 -16.33 -11.14 -25.00
CA LYS A 394 -17.08 -12.29 -25.51
C LYS A 394 -17.86 -11.78 -26.70
N GLY A 395 -17.16 -11.72 -27.83
CA GLY A 395 -17.78 -11.75 -29.15
C GLY A 395 -18.31 -13.15 -29.43
#